data_AF-A0A7E4V5U1-F1
#
_entry.id   AF-A0A7E4V5U1-F1
#
_cell.length_a   1.000
_cell.length_b   1.000
_cell.length_c   1.000
_cell.angle_alpha   90.00
_cell.angle_beta   90.00
_cell.angle_gamma   90.00
#
_symmetry.space_group_name_H-M   'P 1'
#
loop_
_entity.id
_entity.type
_entity.pdbx_description
1 polymer ?
#
loop_
_entity_poly.entity_id
_entity_poly.type
_entity_poly.pdbx_seq_one_letter_code
_entity_poly.pdbx_strand_id
1 'polypeptide(L)'
;MAVATTTAAVAKAKAARVSLVLKPSNGGPFADFILGDDLHIGILDHTHALVTSFYPCGIRSEPQPLSWTSGIELCSCGTHIDSSFIASFLRGATHRYNAQTYHASTFNCFDFVLDFVDFRGSKQDFVDSYVKVPLLRAVCPSMLVNRDVKYF
;
A
#
# COMPACT_ATOMS: atom_id res chain seq x y z
N MET A 1 8.10 -21.46 52.78
CA MET A 1 8.08 -22.29 51.56
C MET A 1 7.26 -21.56 50.51
N ALA A 2 7.93 -20.93 49.56
CA ALA A 2 7.32 -20.42 48.33
C ALA A 2 7.66 -21.42 47.22
N VAL A 3 6.72 -21.64 46.29
CA VAL A 3 6.88 -21.48 44.83
C VAL A 3 5.51 -21.83 44.24
N ALA A 4 4.77 -20.82 43.77
CA ALA A 4 3.69 -21.01 42.82
C ALA A 4 4.17 -20.45 41.48
N THR A 5 4.43 -21.38 40.58
CA THR A 5 5.00 -21.18 39.25
C THR A 5 4.07 -20.32 38.41
N THR A 6 4.52 -19.13 38.02
CA THR A 6 3.82 -18.25 37.08
C THR A 6 3.91 -18.87 35.68
N THR A 7 2.82 -19.47 35.21
CA THR A 7 2.63 -19.81 33.79
C THR A 7 2.57 -18.53 32.97
N ALA A 8 3.71 -18.14 32.41
CA ALA A 8 3.78 -17.11 31.38
C ALA A 8 3.12 -17.66 30.12
N ALA A 9 1.86 -17.26 29.88
CA ALA A 9 1.25 -17.36 28.58
C ALA A 9 2.03 -16.44 27.62
N VAL A 10 3.00 -17.00 26.90
CA VAL A 10 3.62 -16.32 25.76
C VAL A 10 2.57 -16.27 24.66
N ALA A 11 1.76 -15.21 24.66
CA ALA A 11 1.02 -14.82 23.48
C ALA A 11 2.04 -14.63 22.37
N LYS A 12 2.06 -15.56 21.40
CA LYS A 12 2.89 -15.46 20.21
C LYS A 12 2.47 -14.17 19.51
N ALA A 13 3.26 -13.10 19.66
CA ALA A 13 2.98 -11.82 19.02
C ALA A 13 2.75 -12.11 17.54
N LYS A 14 1.55 -11.82 17.05
CA LYS A 14 1.23 -11.91 15.63
C LYS A 14 2.26 -11.02 14.94
N ALA A 15 3.14 -11.61 14.13
CA ALA A 15 4.20 -10.86 13.47
C ALA A 15 3.58 -9.63 12.82
N ALA A 16 4.11 -8.44 13.13
CA ALA A 16 3.71 -7.22 12.46
C ALA A 16 3.90 -7.46 10.96
N ARG A 17 2.84 -7.26 10.19
CA ARG A 17 2.87 -7.42 8.74
C ARG A 17 2.76 -6.04 8.14
N VAL A 18 3.67 -5.75 7.23
CA VAL A 18 3.63 -4.56 6.39
C VAL A 18 3.49 -5.00 4.95
N SER A 19 2.65 -4.28 4.20
CA SER A 19 2.40 -4.57 2.80
C SER A 19 2.34 -3.30 1.98
N LEU A 20 2.60 -3.42 0.68
CA LEU A 20 2.30 -2.37 -0.28
C LEU A 20 0.88 -2.57 -0.80
N VAL A 21 0.11 -1.49 -0.86
CA VAL A 21 -1.28 -1.51 -1.30
C VAL A 21 -1.54 -0.49 -2.39
N LEU A 22 -2.51 -0.79 -3.25
CA LEU A 22 -2.88 0.02 -4.41
C LEU A 22 -4.39 0.21 -4.45
N LYS A 23 -4.87 1.40 -4.80
CA LYS A 23 -6.29 1.68 -5.06
C LYS A 23 -6.47 2.60 -6.27
N PRO A 24 -7.67 2.65 -6.88
CA PRO A 24 -8.04 3.73 -7.78
C PRO A 24 -7.95 5.09 -7.08
N SER A 25 -7.37 6.09 -7.74
CA SER A 25 -7.20 7.44 -7.15
C SER A 25 -8.53 8.12 -6.84
N ASN A 26 -9.58 7.81 -7.60
CA ASN A 26 -10.95 8.29 -7.36
C ASN A 26 -11.63 7.68 -6.12
N GLY A 27 -11.00 6.69 -5.46
CA GLY A 27 -11.54 6.00 -4.29
C GLY A 27 -12.64 4.96 -4.60
N GLY A 28 -12.97 4.74 -5.88
CA GLY A 28 -13.94 3.74 -6.31
C GLY A 28 -13.41 2.30 -6.22
N PRO A 29 -14.26 1.30 -6.52
CA PRO A 29 -13.85 -0.09 -6.64
C PRO A 29 -13.05 -0.33 -7.92
N PHE A 30 -12.16 -1.34 -7.92
CA PHE A 30 -11.46 -1.78 -9.14
C PHE A 30 -12.40 -2.31 -10.23
N ALA A 31 -13.65 -2.64 -9.88
CA ALA A 31 -14.67 -3.04 -10.87
C ALA A 31 -14.98 -1.92 -11.87
N ASP A 32 -14.89 -0.66 -11.43
CA ASP A 32 -15.18 0.53 -12.24
C ASP A 32 -13.90 1.13 -12.84
N PHE A 33 -12.73 0.54 -12.56
CA PHE A 33 -11.44 1.05 -13.01
C PHE A 33 -11.26 0.83 -14.51
N ILE A 34 -10.93 1.90 -15.23
CA ILE A 34 -10.65 1.88 -16.67
C ILE A 34 -9.14 1.91 -16.87
N LEU A 35 -8.64 1.15 -17.85
CA LEU A 35 -7.22 1.19 -18.20
C LEU A 35 -6.81 2.62 -18.61
N GLY A 36 -5.82 3.16 -17.92
CA GLY A 36 -5.39 4.54 -18.07
C GLY A 36 -5.82 5.45 -16.92
N ASP A 37 -6.74 4.99 -16.06
CA ASP A 37 -7.10 5.71 -14.84
C ASP A 37 -5.93 5.79 -13.87
N ASP A 38 -5.91 6.88 -13.09
CA ASP A 38 -4.89 7.11 -12.07
C ASP A 38 -5.04 6.14 -10.89
N LEU A 39 -3.89 5.69 -10.40
CA LEU A 39 -3.76 4.80 -9.24
C LEU A 39 -3.01 5.50 -8.11
N HIS A 40 -3.36 5.14 -6.88
CA HIS A 40 -2.70 5.61 -5.68
C HIS A 40 -2.13 4.44 -4.88
N ILE A 41 -0.88 4.55 -4.43
CA ILE A 41 -0.13 3.50 -3.75
C ILE A 41 0.28 3.94 -2.34
N GLY A 42 0.32 2.99 -1.41
CA GLY A 42 0.65 3.26 -0.01
C GLY A 42 1.24 2.05 0.72
N ILE A 43 1.69 2.30 1.94
CA ILE A 43 2.28 1.34 2.87
C ILE A 43 1.22 1.00 3.92
N LEU A 44 0.74 -0.23 3.94
CA LEU A 44 -0.22 -0.74 4.92
C LEU A 44 0.53 -1.34 6.11
N ASP A 45 0.31 -0.75 7.29
CA ASP A 45 0.60 -1.38 8.57
C ASP A 45 -0.62 -2.18 9.03
N HIS A 46 -0.54 -3.52 8.93
CA HIS A 46 -1.64 -4.40 9.34
C HIS A 46 -1.87 -4.42 10.85
N THR A 47 -0.90 -3.99 11.66
CA THR A 47 -1.02 -3.94 13.12
C THR A 47 -2.01 -2.87 13.54
N HIS A 48 -1.95 -1.71 12.88
CA HIS A 48 -2.79 -0.55 13.16
C HIS A 48 -3.93 -0.36 12.14
N ALA A 49 -3.96 -1.17 11.08
CA ALA A 49 -4.85 -1.03 9.93
C ALA A 49 -4.79 0.39 9.32
N LEU A 50 -3.57 0.94 9.22
CA LEU A 50 -3.32 2.27 8.67
C LEU A 50 -2.52 2.16 7.37
N VAL A 51 -2.97 2.89 6.35
CA VAL A 51 -2.22 3.07 5.11
C VAL A 51 -1.56 4.44 5.12
N THR A 52 -0.23 4.48 5.08
CA THR A 52 0.53 5.71 4.91
C THR A 52 0.92 5.90 3.45
N SER A 53 0.62 7.06 2.88
CA SER A 53 0.92 7.39 1.48
C SER A 53 1.18 8.88 1.30
N PHE A 54 1.73 9.27 0.15
CA PHE A 54 2.09 10.65 -0.16
C PHE A 54 1.08 11.29 -1.12
N TYR A 55 0.49 12.41 -0.69
CA TYR A 55 -0.53 13.16 -1.43
C TYR A 55 -0.01 14.57 -1.80
N PRO A 56 -0.73 15.33 -2.65
CA PRO A 56 -0.43 16.74 -2.92
C PRO A 56 -0.31 17.62 -1.67
N CYS A 57 -0.91 17.21 -0.55
CA CYS A 57 -0.83 17.93 0.73
C CYS A 57 0.23 17.37 1.70
N GLY A 58 1.09 16.45 1.27
CA GLY A 58 2.07 15.78 2.12
C GLY A 58 1.74 14.33 2.43
N ILE A 59 2.53 13.73 3.33
CA ILE A 59 2.28 12.39 3.85
C ILE A 59 0.96 12.37 4.65
N ARG A 60 0.12 11.36 4.39
CA ARG A 60 -1.12 11.10 5.14
C ARG A 60 -1.17 9.64 5.56
N SER A 61 -1.73 9.41 6.74
CA SER A 61 -2.13 8.09 7.20
C SER A 61 -3.64 8.02 7.24
N GLU A 62 -4.20 7.03 6.56
CA GLU A 62 -5.64 6.83 6.47
C GLU A 62 -6.01 5.43 6.99
N PRO A 63 -7.14 5.27 7.70
CA PRO A 63 -7.62 3.96 8.09
C PRO A 63 -7.99 3.12 6.87
N GLN A 64 -7.40 1.93 6.76
CA GLN A 64 -7.63 0.98 5.68
C GLN A 64 -9.12 0.63 5.47
N PRO A 65 -9.92 0.33 6.52
CA PRO A 65 -11.32 -0.04 6.34
C PRO A 65 -12.25 1.12 5.93
N LEU A 66 -11.75 2.34 5.76
CA LEU A 66 -12.56 3.48 5.30
C LEU A 66 -12.07 4.01 3.94
N SER A 67 -10.78 4.39 3.84
CA SER A 67 -10.24 5.03 2.64
C SER A 67 -9.63 4.06 1.62
N TRP A 68 -9.44 2.80 2.01
CA TRP A 68 -8.75 1.78 1.20
C TRP A 68 -9.52 0.44 1.19
N THR A 69 -10.85 0.50 1.32
CA THR A 69 -11.74 -0.68 1.29
C THR A 69 -11.67 -1.44 -0.03
N SER A 70 -11.46 -0.73 -1.14
CA SER A 70 -11.23 -1.31 -2.47
C SER A 70 -9.76 -1.57 -2.78
N GLY A 71 -8.85 -1.30 -1.85
CA GLY A 71 -7.42 -1.46 -2.07
C GLY A 71 -7.03 -2.93 -2.25
N ILE A 72 -6.09 -3.18 -3.16
CA ILE A 72 -5.47 -4.49 -3.34
C ILE A 72 -4.07 -4.50 -2.74
N GLU A 73 -3.68 -5.64 -2.19
CA GLU A 73 -2.33 -5.88 -1.73
C GLU A 73 -1.44 -6.27 -2.92
N LEU A 74 -0.33 -5.57 -3.09
CA LEU A 74 0.65 -5.83 -4.14
C LEU A 74 1.68 -6.87 -3.69
N CYS A 75 2.25 -6.66 -2.51
CA CYS A 75 3.20 -7.58 -1.89
C CYS A 75 3.28 -7.33 -0.38
N SER A 76 3.75 -8.35 0.35
CA SER A 76 4.10 -8.23 1.76
C SER A 76 5.61 -8.00 1.89
N CYS A 77 6.00 -7.02 2.70
CA CYS A 77 7.40 -6.59 2.85
C CYS A 77 8.21 -7.48 3.81
N GLY A 78 7.71 -8.69 4.11
CA GLY A 78 8.33 -9.62 5.06
C GLY A 78 8.05 -9.28 6.52
N THR A 79 8.52 -10.13 7.44
CA THR A 79 8.22 -10.04 8.88
C THR A 79 9.21 -9.19 9.68
N HIS A 80 10.27 -8.69 9.03
CA HIS A 80 11.29 -7.85 9.65
C HIS A 80 10.94 -6.35 9.58
N ILE A 81 9.95 -5.99 8.76
CA ILE A 81 9.44 -4.64 8.64
C ILE A 81 8.17 -4.54 9.49
N ASP A 82 8.23 -3.68 10.50
CA ASP A 82 7.14 -3.44 11.45
C ASP A 82 6.78 -1.95 11.54
N SER A 83 5.85 -1.63 12.44
CA SER A 83 5.41 -0.25 12.69
C SER A 83 6.55 0.68 13.13
N SER A 84 7.58 0.15 13.81
CA SER A 84 8.73 0.93 14.26
C SER A 84 9.63 1.31 13.09
N PHE A 85 9.80 0.40 12.12
CA PHE A 85 10.48 0.67 10.87
C PHE A 85 9.76 1.76 10.07
N ILE A 86 8.43 1.64 9.92
CA ILE A 86 7.61 2.68 9.27
C ILE A 86 7.82 4.03 9.96
N ALA A 87 7.70 4.09 11.29
CA ALA A 87 7.91 5.33 12.03
C ALA A 87 9.32 5.93 11.82
N SER A 88 10.34 5.07 11.73
CA SER A 88 11.72 5.51 11.45
C SER A 88 11.88 6.08 10.04
N PHE A 89 11.32 5.39 9.04
CA PHE A 89 11.28 5.88 7.66
C PHE A 89 10.57 7.24 7.58
N LEU A 90 9.39 7.36 8.21
CA LEU A 90 8.61 8.60 8.18
C LEU A 90 9.36 9.79 8.79
N ARG A 91 10.11 9.59 9.90
CA ARG A 91 10.93 10.66 10.48
C ARG A 91 11.98 11.21 9.50
N GLY A 92 12.55 10.36 8.64
CA GLY A 92 13.48 10.80 7.60
C GLY A 92 12.79 11.38 6.37
N ALA A 93 11.58 10.88 6.06
CA ALA A 93 10.85 11.23 4.83
C ALA A 93 10.11 12.57 4.91
N THR A 94 9.65 13.01 6.09
CA THR A 94 8.76 14.19 6.25
C THR A 94 9.28 15.47 5.64
N HIS A 95 10.58 15.73 5.67
CA HIS A 95 11.16 16.92 5.05
C HIS A 95 11.12 16.87 3.52
N ARG A 96 11.30 15.69 2.93
CA ARG A 96 11.35 15.48 1.47
C ARG A 96 9.97 15.30 0.85
N TYR A 97 9.02 14.70 1.59
CA TYR A 97 7.68 14.38 1.12
C TYR A 97 6.66 15.34 1.75
N ASN A 98 6.59 16.54 1.20
CA ASN A 98 5.69 17.60 1.65
C ASN A 98 4.91 18.19 0.45
N ALA A 99 3.97 19.09 0.72
CA ALA A 99 3.11 19.65 -0.31
C ALA A 99 3.87 20.42 -1.42
N GLN A 100 5.02 21.01 -1.09
CA GLN A 100 5.81 21.82 -2.03
C GLN A 100 6.64 20.96 -2.98
N THR A 101 6.94 19.72 -2.60
CA THR A 101 7.76 18.81 -3.40
C THR A 101 6.93 17.86 -4.26
N TYR A 102 5.63 17.76 -4.01
CA TYR A 102 4.74 16.87 -4.75
C TYR A 102 4.62 17.30 -6.22
N HIS A 103 4.88 16.36 -7.13
CA HIS A 103 4.65 16.48 -8.55
C HIS A 103 4.04 15.21 -9.11
N ALA A 104 2.84 15.31 -9.69
CA ALA A 104 2.09 14.15 -10.17
C ALA A 104 2.86 13.28 -11.17
N SER A 105 3.70 13.86 -12.02
CA SER A 105 4.46 13.14 -13.05
C SER A 105 5.86 12.69 -12.62
N THR A 106 6.51 13.42 -11.70
CA THR A 106 7.95 13.26 -11.41
C THR A 106 8.30 12.97 -9.96
N PHE A 107 7.38 13.23 -9.02
CA PHE A 107 7.63 12.99 -7.58
C PHE A 107 6.31 12.83 -6.81
N ASN A 108 5.81 11.60 -6.71
CA ASN A 108 4.47 11.28 -6.19
C ASN A 108 4.49 10.07 -5.23
N CYS A 109 3.32 9.47 -4.98
CA CYS A 109 3.15 8.32 -4.10
C CYS A 109 3.97 7.08 -4.51
N PHE A 110 4.30 6.92 -5.79
CA PHE A 110 5.20 5.85 -6.22
C PHE A 110 6.61 6.08 -5.69
N ASP A 111 7.18 7.27 -5.87
CA ASP A 111 8.53 7.60 -5.40
C ASP A 111 8.62 7.43 -3.88
N PHE A 112 7.55 7.75 -3.14
CA PHE A 112 7.45 7.49 -1.70
C PHE A 112 7.58 6.01 -1.34
N VAL A 113 6.89 5.14 -2.10
CA VAL A 113 6.95 3.69 -1.86
C VAL A 113 8.28 3.09 -2.31
N LEU A 114 8.85 3.56 -3.42
CA LEU A 114 10.17 3.11 -3.89
C LEU A 114 11.27 3.43 -2.87
N ASP A 115 11.27 4.64 -2.31
CA ASP A 115 12.20 5.02 -1.25
C ASP A 115 11.98 4.16 0.02
N PHE A 116 10.73 3.80 0.35
CA PHE A 116 10.43 2.94 1.52
C PHE A 116 10.99 1.52 1.39
N VAL A 117 10.82 0.88 0.24
CA VAL A 117 11.35 -0.47 0.00
C VAL A 117 12.80 -0.46 -0.49
N ASP A 118 13.44 0.71 -0.50
CA ASP A 118 14.78 0.95 -1.05
C ASP A 118 14.97 0.34 -2.45
N PHE A 119 13.94 0.42 -3.29
CA PHE A 119 13.92 -0.24 -4.58
C PHE A 119 14.96 0.37 -5.53
N ARG A 120 15.82 -0.48 -6.08
CA ARG A 120 16.85 -0.10 -7.06
C ARG A 120 16.36 -0.49 -8.46
N GLY A 121 15.75 0.46 -9.16
CA GLY A 121 15.23 0.29 -10.52
C GLY A 121 14.35 1.47 -10.94
N SER A 122 13.83 1.45 -12.15
CA SER A 122 12.88 2.47 -12.61
C SER A 122 11.48 2.22 -12.06
N LYS A 123 10.61 3.26 -12.07
CA LYS A 123 9.18 3.11 -11.77
C LYS A 123 8.53 2.06 -12.68
N GLN A 124 8.96 1.95 -13.94
CA GLN A 124 8.44 0.96 -14.87
C GLN A 124 8.79 -0.46 -14.43
N ASP A 125 10.04 -0.69 -13.99
CA ASP A 125 10.48 -2.02 -13.51
C ASP A 125 9.68 -2.46 -12.28
N PHE A 126 9.41 -1.52 -11.36
CA PHE A 126 8.57 -1.77 -10.20
C PHE A 126 7.13 -2.13 -10.61
N VAL A 127 6.54 -1.36 -11.52
CA VAL A 127 5.18 -1.63 -12.03
C VAL A 127 5.11 -3.01 -12.67
N ASP A 128 6.11 -3.37 -13.45
CA ASP A 128 6.16 -4.64 -14.16
C ASP A 128 6.30 -5.83 -13.21
N SER A 129 7.08 -5.66 -12.14
CA SER A 129 7.36 -6.72 -11.17
C SER A 129 6.26 -6.91 -10.13
N TYR A 130 5.62 -5.82 -9.68
CA TYR A 130 4.73 -5.85 -8.52
C TYR A 130 3.30 -5.42 -8.80
N VAL A 131 3.05 -4.57 -9.81
CA VAL A 131 1.75 -3.93 -9.99
C VAL A 131 0.91 -4.61 -11.06
N LYS A 132 1.48 -4.94 -12.21
CA LYS A 132 0.74 -5.46 -13.38
C LYS A 132 -0.12 -6.68 -13.03
N VAL A 133 0.47 -7.70 -12.41
CA VAL A 133 -0.24 -8.96 -12.13
C VAL A 133 -1.37 -8.78 -11.11
N PRO A 134 -1.16 -8.16 -9.92
CA PRO A 134 -2.26 -7.88 -8.99
C PRO A 134 -3.35 -7.01 -9.59
N LEU A 135 -2.97 -5.95 -10.33
CA LEU A 135 -3.94 -5.06 -10.98
C LEU A 135 -4.80 -5.82 -11.98
N LEU A 136 -4.18 -6.60 -12.88
CA LEU A 136 -4.91 -7.42 -13.85
C LEU A 136 -5.89 -8.37 -13.16
N ARG A 137 -5.49 -9.01 -12.06
CA ARG A 137 -6.40 -9.89 -11.29
C ARG A 137 -7.57 -9.14 -10.68
N ALA A 138 -7.38 -7.87 -10.31
CA ALA A 138 -8.44 -7.03 -9.74
C ALA A 138 -9.44 -6.55 -10.81
N VAL A 139 -8.98 -6.27 -12.04
CA VAL A 139 -9.83 -5.79 -13.15
C VAL A 139 -10.38 -6.91 -14.04
N CYS A 140 -9.74 -8.07 -14.14
CA CYS A 140 -10.19 -9.15 -15.03
C CYS A 140 -11.59 -9.69 -14.71
N PRO A 141 -12.03 -9.83 -13.44
CA PRO A 141 -13.40 -10.22 -13.12
C PRO A 141 -14.44 -9.23 -13.67
N SER A 142 -14.19 -7.91 -13.60
CA SER A 142 -15.12 -6.90 -14.15
C SER A 142 -15.11 -6.86 -15.68
N MET A 143 -13.98 -7.20 -16.33
CA MET A 143 -13.93 -7.36 -17.79
C MET A 143 -14.65 -8.61 -18.30
N LEU A 144 -14.79 -9.66 -17.47
CA LEU A 144 -15.57 -10.85 -17.83
C LEU A 144 -17.08 -10.65 -17.63
N VAL A 145 -17.50 -9.76 -16.71
CA VAL A 145 -18.91 -9.41 -16.47
C VAL A 145 -19.45 -8.43 -17.53
N ASN A 146 -18.58 -7.66 -18.19
CA ASN A 146 -18.96 -6.77 -19.31
C ASN A 146 -18.94 -7.43 -20.70
N ARG A 147 -18.84 -8.77 -20.78
CA ARG A 147 -18.89 -9.51 -22.07
C ARG A 147 -20.29 -9.68 -22.68
N ASP A 148 -21.29 -8.96 -22.19
CA ASP A 148 -22.58 -8.80 -22.88
C ASP A 148 -22.66 -7.54 -23.77
N VAL A 149 -21.59 -6.76 -23.88
CA VAL A 149 -21.53 -5.67 -24.86
C VAL A 149 -21.04 -6.23 -26.20
N LYS A 150 -22.01 -6.53 -27.05
CA LYS A 150 -21.88 -6.87 -28.46
C LYS A 150 -20.85 -5.98 -29.16
N TYR A 151 -19.86 -6.61 -29.79
CA TYR A 151 -19.13 -6.01 -30.89
C TYR A 151 -20.12 -5.69 -32.02
N PHE A 152 -20.33 -4.40 -32.29
CA PHE A 152 -20.79 -3.86 -33.58
C PHE A 152 -20.03 -2.58 -33.86
#